data_AF-A0A7C5Y385-F1
#
_entry.id   AF-A0A7C5Y385-F1
#
_cell.length_a   1.000
_cell.length_b   1.000
_cell.length_c   1.000
_cell.angle_alpha   90.00
_cell.angle_beta   90.00
_cell.angle_gamma   90.00
#
_symmetry.space_group_name_H-M   'P 1'
#
loop_
_entity.id
_entity.type
_entity.pdbx_description
1 polymer ?
#
loop_
_entity_poly.entity_id
_entity_poly.type
_entity_poly.pdbx_seq_one_letter_code
_entity_poly.pdbx_strand_id
1 'polypeptide(L)'
;MHRGSIKHAGILETIPAVGYSIKYGNQRIVISGDTGFCERLVEFVEGADLAVIEATSSYGIPEVHLSISEAVEIGKRAKEYILIHKRN
;
A
#
# COMPACT_ATOMS: atom_id res chain seq x y z
N MET A 1 -6.62 -8.85 -1.71
CA MET A 1 -7.89 -8.89 -0.96
C MET A 1 -7.66 -8.05 0.27
N HIS A 2 -8.55 -7.12 0.58
CA HIS A 2 -8.46 -6.30 1.78
C HIS A 2 -9.61 -6.64 2.71
N ARG A 3 -9.37 -6.61 4.02
CA ARG A 3 -10.41 -6.78 5.04
C ARG A 3 -10.52 -5.50 5.86
N GLY A 4 -11.75 -5.09 6.14
CA GLY A 4 -11.96 -3.93 7.01
C GLY A 4 -11.37 -4.16 8.39
N SER A 5 -10.85 -3.10 9.01
CA SER A 5 -10.49 -3.13 10.43
C SER A 5 -11.06 -1.92 11.15
N ILE A 6 -11.71 -2.16 12.29
CA ILE A 6 -12.23 -1.10 13.15
C ILE A 6 -11.62 -1.28 14.52
N LYS A 7 -11.16 -0.16 15.10
CA LYS A 7 -10.63 -0.14 16.46
C LYS A 7 -11.70 -0.70 17.41
N HIS A 8 -11.35 -1.75 18.16
CA HIS A 8 -12.23 -2.52 19.07
C HIS A 8 -13.15 -3.58 18.45
N ALA A 9 -13.33 -3.65 17.13
CA ALA A 9 -14.08 -4.73 16.47
C ALA A 9 -13.18 -5.78 15.80
N GLY A 10 -11.88 -5.48 15.64
CA GLY A 10 -10.91 -6.40 15.05
C GLY A 10 -10.94 -6.40 13.51
N ILE A 11 -10.54 -7.54 12.92
CA ILE A 11 -10.53 -7.77 11.47
C ILE A 11 -11.93 -8.25 11.07
N LEU A 12 -12.53 -7.54 10.11
CA LEU A 12 -13.89 -7.78 9.62
C LEU A 12 -13.88 -8.64 8.35
N GLU A 13 -15.00 -8.67 7.64
CA GLU A 13 -15.13 -9.32 6.34
C GLU A 13 -14.29 -8.64 5.25
N THR A 14 -14.11 -9.35 4.14
CA THR A 14 -13.44 -8.82 2.96
C THR A 14 -14.27 -7.68 2.39
N ILE A 15 -13.63 -6.53 2.15
CA ILE A 15 -14.24 -5.38 1.49
C ILE A 15 -13.45 -5.04 0.22
N PRO A 16 -14.10 -4.48 -0.81
CA PRO A 16 -13.39 -4.01 -1.99
C PRO A 16 -12.41 -2.90 -1.63
N ALA A 17 -11.14 -3.09 -2.00
CA ALA A 17 -10.12 -2.06 -1.98
C ALA A 17 -9.24 -2.21 -3.23
N VAL A 18 -8.79 -1.08 -3.78
CA VAL A 18 -8.00 -1.04 -5.01
C VAL A 18 -6.87 -0.01 -4.88
N GLY A 19 -5.75 -0.33 -5.51
CA GLY A 19 -4.71 0.66 -5.81
C GLY A 19 -4.96 1.31 -7.17
N TYR A 20 -4.38 2.48 -7.38
CA TYR A 20 -4.49 3.23 -8.64
C TYR A 20 -3.11 3.43 -9.25
N SER A 21 -3.01 3.31 -10.58
CA SER A 21 -1.89 3.86 -11.34
C SER A 21 -2.39 4.96 -12.24
N ILE A 22 -1.86 6.17 -12.03
CA ILE A 22 -2.24 7.37 -12.73
C ILE A 22 -1.10 7.74 -13.66
N LYS A 23 -1.38 7.83 -14.96
CA LYS A 23 -0.40 8.21 -15.97
C LYS A 23 -0.77 9.56 -16.58
N TYR A 24 0.18 10.48 -16.60
CA TYR A 24 0.04 11.77 -17.27
C TYR A 24 1.34 12.11 -18.01
N GLY A 25 1.28 12.12 -19.33
CA GLY A 25 2.47 12.21 -20.19
C GLY A 25 3.44 11.05 -19.90
N ASN A 26 4.68 11.41 -19.56
CA ASN A 26 5.74 10.47 -19.21
C ASN A 26 5.81 10.15 -17.70
N GLN A 27 4.91 10.71 -16.89
CA GLN A 27 4.87 10.48 -15.45
C GLN A 27 3.85 9.38 -15.09
N ARG A 28 4.23 8.50 -14.18
CA ARG A 28 3.40 7.45 -13.60
C ARG A 28 3.47 7.50 -12.08
N ILE A 29 2.31 7.70 -11.45
CA ILE A 29 2.13 7.65 -10.00
C ILE A 29 1.37 6.37 -9.65
N VAL A 30 1.78 5.68 -8.59
CA VAL A 30 1.09 4.51 -8.04
C VAL A 30 0.64 4.81 -6.62
N ILE A 31 -0.63 4.56 -6.31
CA ILE A 31 -1.23 4.73 -4.98
C ILE A 31 -1.72 3.36 -4.52
N SER A 32 -1.23 2.87 -3.38
CA SER A 32 -1.51 1.49 -2.94
C SER A 32 -2.97 1.25 -2.54
N GLY A 33 -3.65 2.30 -2.06
CA GLY A 33 -4.84 2.12 -1.21
C GLY A 33 -4.47 1.45 0.12
N ASP A 34 -5.47 0.99 0.86
CA ASP A 34 -5.26 0.14 2.04
C ASP A 34 -5.17 -1.32 1.60
N THR A 35 -4.11 -2.00 2.02
CA THR A 35 -3.82 -3.38 1.64
C THR A 35 -2.80 -4.02 2.58
N GLY A 36 -2.98 -5.32 2.83
CA GLY A 36 -1.87 -6.15 3.30
C GLY A 36 -0.85 -6.40 2.18
N PHE A 37 0.25 -7.07 2.53
CA PHE A 37 1.26 -7.45 1.55
C PHE A 37 0.68 -8.30 0.41
N CYS A 38 1.01 -7.96 -0.83
CA CYS A 38 0.74 -8.80 -1.99
C CYS A 38 1.76 -8.56 -3.10
N GLU A 39 2.19 -9.63 -3.77
CA GLU A 39 3.20 -9.57 -4.84
C GLU A 39 2.78 -8.67 -6.00
N ARG A 40 1.48 -8.66 -6.32
CA ARG A 40 0.92 -7.77 -7.35
C ARG A 40 1.18 -6.29 -7.08
N LEU A 41 1.22 -5.85 -5.81
CA LEU A 41 1.55 -4.46 -5.49
C LEU A 41 3.03 -4.17 -5.80
N VAL A 42 3.93 -5.13 -5.54
CA VAL A 42 5.36 -5.00 -5.86
C VAL A 42 5.53 -4.77 -7.36
N GLU A 43 4.93 -5.63 -8.17
CA GLU A 43 4.95 -5.53 -9.64
C GLU A 43 4.29 -4.24 -10.13
N PHE A 44 3.21 -3.83 -9.48
CA PHE A 44 2.48 -2.62 -9.86
C PHE A 44 3.26 -1.34 -9.59
N VAL A 45 4.11 -1.33 -8.56
CA VAL A 45 4.96 -0.18 -8.18
C VAL A 45 6.23 -0.09 -9.03
N GLU A 46 6.70 -1.21 -9.59
CA GLU A 46 7.94 -1.26 -10.36
C GLU A 46 8.03 -0.16 -11.44
N GLY A 47 9.09 0.64 -11.34
CA GLY A 47 9.41 1.71 -12.30
C GLY A 47 8.48 2.92 -12.27
N ALA A 48 7.55 3.02 -11.31
CA ALA A 48 6.77 4.24 -11.11
C ALA A 48 7.67 5.43 -10.80
N ASP A 49 7.30 6.63 -11.25
CA ASP A 49 8.02 7.85 -10.90
C ASP A 49 7.81 8.20 -9.43
N LEU A 50 6.59 7.99 -8.94
CA LEU A 50 6.23 8.15 -7.53
C LEU A 50 5.33 7.01 -7.06
N ALA A 51 5.67 6.43 -5.92
CA ALA A 51 4.81 5.49 -5.20
C ALA A 51 4.30 6.10 -3.87
N VAL A 52 2.99 6.13 -3.69
CA VAL A 52 2.33 6.53 -2.44
C VAL A 52 1.81 5.27 -1.75
N ILE A 53 2.51 4.83 -0.72
CA ILE A 53 2.34 3.51 -0.10
C ILE A 53 1.82 3.64 1.34
N GLU A 54 0.79 2.88 1.69
CA GLU A 54 0.31 2.79 3.08
C GLU A 54 1.37 2.15 4.00
N ALA A 55 1.49 2.65 5.22
CA ALA A 55 2.46 2.17 6.19
C ALA A 55 1.85 2.21 7.60
N THR A 56 0.64 1.67 7.74
CA THR A 56 -0.20 1.84 8.93
C THR A 56 0.30 1.05 10.14
N SER A 57 0.90 -0.13 9.92
CA SER A 57 1.26 -1.07 10.97
C SER A 57 2.77 -1.14 11.18
N SER A 58 3.22 -1.29 12.43
CA SER A 58 4.64 -1.56 12.72
C SER A 58 5.07 -2.96 12.27
N TYR A 59 4.14 -3.93 12.29
CA TYR A 59 4.44 -5.36 12.05
C TYR A 59 3.69 -5.93 10.83
N GLY A 60 2.85 -5.13 10.19
CA GLY A 60 1.94 -5.61 9.15
C GLY A 60 0.76 -6.37 9.73
N ILE A 61 -0.34 -6.42 8.97
CA ILE A 61 -1.51 -7.24 9.29
C ILE A 61 -1.93 -7.88 7.96
N PRO A 62 -1.79 -9.21 7.81
CA PRO A 62 -2.14 -9.90 6.57
C PRO A 62 -3.54 -9.51 6.09
N GLU A 63 -3.66 -9.23 4.79
CA GLU A 63 -4.90 -8.76 4.14
C GLU A 63 -5.50 -7.45 4.67
N VAL A 64 -4.82 -6.71 5.55
CA VAL A 64 -5.34 -5.45 6.10
C VAL A 64 -4.37 -4.31 5.84
N HIS A 65 -3.15 -4.38 6.38
CA HIS A 65 -2.17 -3.30 6.35
C HIS A 65 -0.74 -3.80 6.12
N LEU A 66 0.07 -2.97 5.47
CA LEU A 66 1.51 -3.18 5.35
C LEU A 66 2.22 -2.87 6.67
N SER A 67 3.30 -3.60 6.93
CA SER A 67 4.34 -3.15 7.86
C SER A 67 5.10 -1.97 7.25
N ILE A 68 5.72 -1.15 8.09
CA ILE A 68 6.62 -0.09 7.62
C ILE A 68 7.76 -0.68 6.77
N SER A 69 8.33 -1.83 7.17
CA SER A 69 9.40 -2.49 6.41
C SER A 69 8.93 -2.96 5.04
N GLU A 70 7.76 -3.59 4.94
CA GLU A 70 7.19 -4.01 3.65
C GLU A 70 6.90 -2.80 2.76
N ALA A 71 6.33 -1.74 3.34
CA ALA A 71 6.03 -0.50 2.61
C ALA A 71 7.31 0.16 2.06
N VAL A 72 8.41 0.15 2.83
CA VAL A 72 9.72 0.62 2.38
C VAL A 72 10.28 -0.26 1.26
N GLU A 73 10.25 -1.58 1.41
CA GLU A 73 10.78 -2.51 0.40
C GLU A 73 10.00 -2.43 -0.92
N ILE A 74 8.69 -2.24 -0.85
CA ILE A 74 7.84 -1.98 -2.02
C ILE A 74 8.15 -0.60 -2.61
N GLY A 75 8.23 0.44 -1.77
CA GLY A 75 8.50 1.82 -2.21
C GLY A 75 9.82 1.97 -2.97
N LYS A 76 10.86 1.20 -2.58
CA LYS A 76 12.17 1.15 -3.27
C LYS A 76 12.11 0.64 -4.72
N ARG A 77 10.97 0.09 -5.17
CA ARG A 77 10.74 -0.34 -6.56
C ARG A 77 10.34 0.82 -7.48
N ALA A 78 10.00 1.98 -6.92
CA ALA A 78 9.77 3.23 -7.65
C ALA A 78 11.01 4.14 -7.59
N LYS A 79 11.02 5.19 -8.43
CA LYS A 79 12.09 6.20 -8.41
C LYS A 79 12.06 7.02 -7.13
N GLU A 80 10.86 7.41 -6.70
CA GLU A 80 10.60 8.06 -5.42
C GLU A 80 9.40 7.41 -4.72
N TYR A 81 9.34 7.49 -3.40
CA TYR A 81 8.20 7.00 -2.64
C TYR A 81 7.87 7.86 -1.42
N ILE A 82 6.59 7.89 -1.07
CA ILE A 82 6.05 8.53 0.13
C ILE A 82 5.28 7.48 0.92
N LEU A 83 5.60 7.37 2.21
CA LEU A 83 4.87 6.53 3.15
C LEU A 83 3.75 7.33 3.80
N ILE A 84 2.51 6.88 3.61
CA ILE A 84 1.29 7.52 4.14
C ILE A 84 0.58 6.61 5.15
N HIS A 85 -0.54 7.10 5.70
CA HIS A 85 -1.40 6.35 6.62
C HIS A 85 -0.70 5.90 7.92
N LYS A 86 0.40 6.57 8.30
CA LYS A 86 1.13 6.29 9.54
C LYS A 86 0.27 6.62 10.76
N ARG A 87 0.28 5.74 11.76
CA ARG A 87 -0.24 6.07 13.10
C ARG A 87 0.83 6.83 13.87
N ASN A 88 0.49 8.04 14.32
CA ASN A 88 1.27 8.81 15.28
C ASN A 88 1.10 8.23 16.69
#